data_AF-A0A417CY87-F1
#
_entry.id   AF-A0A417CY87-F1
#
_cell.length_a   1.000
_cell.length_b   1.000
_cell.length_c   1.000
_cell.angle_alpha   90.00
_cell.angle_beta   90.00
_cell.angle_gamma   90.00
#
_symmetry.space_group_name_H-M   'P 1'
#
loop_
_entity.id
_entity.type
_entity.pdbx_description
1 polymer ?
#
loop_
_entity_poly.entity_id
_entity_poly.type
_entity_poly.pdbx_seq_one_letter_code
_entity_poly.pdbx_strand_id
1 'polypeptide(L)'
;MILIRKSVEFYKKGSKTDALYEYMQYGGMPLAVLSDEDAKKQYLKGLFETTYFKDAFILQEATRYDIRGKKEIGALRKYYFVDTGLRNAQLNFAYPDERQLLENIVYNELIYNGYTVNFRTFDTIEKNKTGKSIRKANEIDFFAQKNERKFYIQISTDVSNSETKDREIRPFIKLNDQIQKILVVNKPYKAMVDNQRYIIIGASEFLLNYIK
;
A
#
# COMPACT_ATOMS: atom_id res chain seq x y z
N MET A 1 -14.45 4.29 -9.57
CA MET A 1 -13.28 4.27 -8.66
C MET A 1 -12.78 5.71 -8.43
N ILE A 2 -13.64 6.61 -7.92
CA ILE A 2 -13.42 8.07 -7.77
C ILE A 2 -13.15 8.42 -6.27
N LEU A 3 -12.52 7.51 -5.53
CA LEU A 3 -12.93 7.20 -4.16
C LEU A 3 -12.22 8.02 -3.07
N ILE A 4 -10.87 8.12 -3.02
CA ILE A 4 -10.20 8.95 -2.00
C ILE A 4 -10.54 10.43 -2.19
N ARG A 5 -10.57 10.91 -3.44
CA ARG A 5 -10.77 12.34 -3.71
C ARG A 5 -12.18 12.81 -3.38
N LYS A 6 -13.24 12.04 -3.68
CA LYS A 6 -14.60 12.38 -3.23
C LYS A 6 -14.71 12.26 -1.71
N SER A 7 -14.18 11.20 -1.10
CA SER A 7 -14.20 11.09 0.37
C SER A 7 -13.50 12.27 1.05
N VAL A 8 -12.34 12.69 0.54
CA VAL A 8 -11.53 13.80 1.09
C VAL A 8 -12.11 15.19 0.72
N GLU A 9 -12.63 15.40 -0.49
CA GLU A 9 -13.28 16.68 -0.89
C GLU A 9 -14.65 16.87 -0.23
N PHE A 10 -15.39 15.79 0.07
CA PHE A 10 -16.62 15.87 0.88
C PHE A 10 -16.33 16.04 2.38
N TYR A 11 -15.13 15.69 2.84
CA TYR A 11 -14.65 15.92 4.21
C TYR A 11 -14.32 17.40 4.47
N LYS A 12 -15.35 18.25 4.47
CA LYS A 12 -15.21 19.70 4.73
C LYS A 12 -14.94 20.08 6.20
N LYS A 13 -14.57 19.13 7.09
CA LYS A 13 -14.42 19.42 8.55
C LYS A 13 -13.32 18.66 9.33
N GLY A 14 -12.38 17.94 8.69
CA GLY A 14 -11.37 17.12 9.40
C GLY A 14 -9.92 17.29 8.91
N SER A 15 -8.95 16.67 9.61
CA SER A 15 -7.55 16.65 9.16
C SER A 15 -7.35 15.62 8.03
N LYS A 16 -6.30 15.79 7.20
CA LYS A 16 -5.93 14.82 6.14
C LYS A 16 -5.75 13.40 6.69
N THR A 17 -5.30 13.29 7.94
CA THR A 17 -5.08 12.02 8.64
C THR A 17 -6.41 11.35 8.96
N ASP A 18 -7.38 12.10 9.46
CA ASP A 18 -8.73 11.57 9.78
C ASP A 18 -9.43 11.04 8.52
N ALA A 19 -9.31 11.78 7.41
CA ALA A 19 -9.87 11.36 6.13
C ALA A 19 -9.21 10.07 5.59
N LEU A 20 -7.90 9.88 5.82
CA LEU A 20 -7.20 8.64 5.47
C LEU A 20 -7.72 7.48 6.32
N TYR A 21 -7.87 7.66 7.64
CA TYR A 21 -8.41 6.63 8.53
C TYR A 21 -9.84 6.25 8.18
N GLU A 22 -10.69 7.23 7.82
CA GLU A 22 -12.04 6.92 7.38
C GLU A 22 -12.03 6.07 6.10
N TYR A 23 -11.22 6.45 5.11
CA TYR A 23 -11.09 5.67 3.88
C TYR A 23 -10.55 4.26 4.12
N MET A 24 -9.57 4.13 5.02
CA MET A 24 -9.05 2.84 5.47
C MET A 24 -10.18 1.95 5.99
N GLN A 25 -11.05 2.50 6.83
CA GLN A 25 -12.09 1.73 7.51
C GLN A 25 -13.31 1.44 6.63
N TYR A 26 -13.76 2.40 5.81
CA TYR A 26 -15.05 2.34 5.12
C TYR A 26 -14.95 2.34 3.58
N GLY A 27 -13.74 2.39 3.02
CA GLY A 27 -13.56 2.52 1.57
C GLY A 27 -14.04 3.89 1.08
N GLY A 28 -14.39 4.00 -0.21
CA GLY A 28 -14.88 5.30 -0.74
C GLY A 28 -16.31 5.30 -1.22
N MET A 29 -17.08 4.23 -0.99
CA MET A 29 -18.40 4.11 -1.58
C MET A 29 -19.29 5.31 -1.22
N PRO A 30 -19.95 5.97 -2.21
CA PRO A 30 -20.58 7.28 -2.01
C PRO A 30 -21.60 7.37 -0.87
N LEU A 31 -22.34 6.30 -0.59
CA LEU A 31 -23.31 6.26 0.52
C LEU A 31 -22.65 6.06 1.89
N ALA A 32 -21.48 5.41 1.96
CA ALA A 32 -20.71 5.28 3.20
C ALA A 32 -20.02 6.60 3.60
N VAL A 33 -19.93 7.58 2.71
CA VAL A 33 -19.29 8.87 3.00
C VAL A 33 -20.27 9.88 3.62
N LEU A 34 -21.59 9.61 3.57
CA LEU A 34 -22.65 10.59 3.88
C LEU A 34 -23.51 10.26 5.12
N SER A 35 -23.18 9.23 5.90
CA SER A 35 -24.02 8.74 7.01
C SER A 35 -23.25 8.60 8.33
N ASP A 36 -23.94 8.38 9.45
CA ASP A 36 -23.30 8.03 10.72
C ASP A 36 -22.63 6.65 10.69
N GLU A 37 -21.75 6.36 11.65
CA GLU A 37 -20.90 5.16 11.66
C GLU A 37 -21.70 3.84 11.58
N ASP A 38 -22.83 3.75 12.26
CA ASP A 38 -23.66 2.53 12.25
C ASP A 38 -24.37 2.34 10.90
N ALA A 39 -24.89 3.41 10.32
CA ALA A 39 -25.47 3.39 8.98
C ALA A 39 -24.43 3.00 7.91
N LYS A 40 -23.17 3.46 8.02
CA LYS A 40 -22.08 3.05 7.11
C LYS A 40 -21.83 1.54 7.17
N LYS A 41 -21.72 0.99 8.39
CA LYS A 41 -21.50 -0.44 8.61
C LYS A 41 -22.66 -1.26 8.06
N GLN A 42 -23.90 -0.85 8.31
CA GLN A 42 -25.09 -1.54 7.83
C GLN A 42 -25.21 -1.49 6.30
N TYR A 43 -24.91 -0.34 5.67
CA TYR A 43 -24.88 -0.21 4.22
C TYR A 43 -23.86 -1.14 3.57
N LEU A 44 -22.61 -1.16 4.07
CA LEU A 44 -21.55 -2.01 3.52
C LEU A 44 -21.86 -3.50 3.73
N LYS A 45 -22.45 -3.87 4.87
CA LYS A 45 -22.93 -5.25 5.12
C LYS A 45 -24.08 -5.64 4.18
N GLY A 46 -25.07 -4.76 3.98
CA GLY A 46 -26.18 -5.03 3.07
C GLY A 46 -25.73 -5.15 1.62
N LEU A 47 -24.79 -4.30 1.18
CA LEU A 47 -24.19 -4.41 -0.15
C LEU A 47 -23.41 -5.71 -0.30
N PHE A 48 -22.75 -6.15 0.77
CA PHE A 48 -22.08 -7.45 0.78
C PHE A 48 -23.08 -8.61 0.60
N GLU A 49 -24.14 -8.63 1.39
CA GLU A 49 -25.16 -9.69 1.39
C GLU A 49 -25.92 -9.78 0.06
N THR A 50 -26.11 -8.66 -0.63
CA THR A 50 -26.85 -8.57 -1.89
C THR A 50 -25.98 -8.78 -3.14
N THR A 51 -24.64 -8.77 -3.00
CA THR A 51 -23.70 -8.92 -4.13
C THR A 51 -23.04 -10.30 -4.11
N TYR A 52 -23.16 -11.09 -5.18
CA TYR A 52 -22.45 -12.37 -5.29
C TYR A 52 -20.93 -12.15 -5.48
N PHE A 53 -20.15 -12.37 -4.42
CA PHE A 53 -18.70 -12.07 -4.32
C PHE A 53 -17.77 -12.82 -5.28
N LYS A 54 -18.27 -13.77 -6.07
CA LYS A 54 -17.43 -14.51 -7.01
C LYS A 54 -17.30 -13.85 -8.38
N ASP A 55 -18.31 -13.09 -8.82
CA ASP A 55 -18.36 -12.52 -10.17
C ASP A 55 -18.19 -10.99 -10.21
N ALA A 56 -18.30 -10.32 -9.06
CA ALA A 56 -17.94 -8.92 -8.95
C ALA A 56 -16.41 -8.81 -8.83
N PHE A 57 -15.78 -8.04 -9.73
CA PHE A 57 -14.34 -7.76 -9.83
C PHE A 57 -13.73 -7.08 -8.57
N ILE A 58 -13.85 -7.70 -7.40
CA ILE A 58 -13.53 -7.13 -6.08
C ILE A 58 -12.05 -7.33 -5.73
N LEU A 59 -11.36 -8.26 -6.39
CA LEU A 59 -9.94 -8.50 -6.21
C LEU A 59 -9.15 -8.12 -7.47
N GLN A 60 -8.04 -7.43 -7.28
CA GLN A 60 -7.03 -7.19 -8.31
C GLN A 60 -5.80 -8.04 -8.03
N GLU A 61 -5.36 -8.78 -9.05
CA GLU A 61 -4.13 -9.58 -9.01
C GLU A 61 -2.92 -8.69 -9.28
N ALA A 62 -1.89 -8.84 -8.48
CA ALA A 62 -0.60 -8.24 -8.75
C ALA A 62 0.51 -9.29 -8.78
N THR A 63 1.30 -9.22 -9.85
CA THR A 63 2.29 -10.21 -10.24
C THR A 63 3.65 -9.94 -9.59
N ARG A 64 4.36 -11.01 -9.25
CA ARG A 64 5.71 -10.96 -8.69
C ARG A 64 6.77 -10.97 -9.79
N TYR A 65 7.73 -10.04 -9.72
CA TYR A 65 8.85 -9.93 -10.66
C TYR A 65 10.20 -10.10 -9.95
N ASP A 66 11.09 -10.94 -10.51
CA ASP A 66 12.48 -11.08 -10.06
C ASP A 66 13.38 -10.01 -10.72
N ILE A 67 14.24 -9.38 -9.90
CA ILE A 67 15.23 -8.38 -10.33
C ILE A 67 16.15 -8.90 -11.43
N ARG A 68 16.47 -10.19 -11.43
CA ARG A 68 17.40 -10.82 -12.38
C ARG A 68 16.77 -11.17 -13.73
N GLY A 69 15.50 -10.82 -13.92
CA GLY A 69 14.83 -10.72 -15.22
C GLY A 69 15.01 -11.94 -16.13
N LYS A 70 14.22 -13.01 -15.92
CA LYS A 70 13.98 -14.02 -16.98
C LYS A 70 12.88 -15.07 -16.77
N LYS A 71 11.95 -14.92 -15.81
CA LYS A 71 10.74 -15.77 -15.75
C LYS A 71 9.70 -15.21 -14.77
N GLU A 72 8.43 -15.23 -15.15
CA GLU A 72 7.32 -15.35 -14.20
C GLU A 72 7.49 -16.71 -13.52
N ILE A 73 8.11 -16.73 -12.34
CA ILE A 73 8.33 -17.98 -11.61
C ILE A 73 7.04 -18.32 -10.88
N GLY A 74 6.23 -19.25 -11.41
CA GLY A 74 5.19 -20.01 -10.69
C GLY A 74 4.54 -19.34 -9.48
N ALA A 75 4.07 -18.10 -9.65
CA ALA A 75 4.15 -17.07 -8.62
C ALA A 75 3.13 -17.22 -7.49
N LEU A 76 3.60 -16.97 -6.26
CA LEU A 76 2.75 -16.49 -5.17
C LEU A 76 2.09 -15.19 -5.66
N ARG A 77 0.79 -15.25 -5.94
CA ARG A 77 -0.02 -14.09 -6.36
C ARG A 77 -0.47 -13.33 -5.13
N LYS A 78 -0.33 -12.00 -5.12
CA LYS A 78 -0.98 -11.15 -4.13
C LYS A 78 -2.25 -10.57 -4.73
N TYR A 79 -3.31 -10.54 -3.92
CA TYR A 79 -4.61 -10.00 -4.30
C TYR A 79 -4.95 -8.81 -3.42
N TYR A 80 -5.41 -7.73 -4.04
CA TYR A 80 -5.82 -6.50 -3.37
C TYR A 80 -7.31 -6.27 -3.54
N PHE A 81 -7.97 -5.86 -2.48
CA PHE A 81 -9.38 -5.51 -2.52
C PHE A 81 -9.56 -4.17 -3.22
N VAL A 82 -10.42 -4.11 -4.22
CA VAL A 82 -10.73 -2.86 -4.95
C VAL A 82 -11.37 -1.82 -4.02
N ASP A 83 -12.08 -2.26 -2.98
CA ASP A 83 -12.62 -1.40 -1.93
C ASP A 83 -12.39 -2.02 -0.54
N THR A 84 -11.71 -1.27 0.33
CA THR A 84 -11.36 -1.69 1.69
C THR A 84 -12.57 -1.73 2.63
N GLY A 85 -13.62 -0.95 2.36
CA GLY A 85 -14.87 -0.97 3.10
C GLY A 85 -15.63 -2.28 2.92
N LEU A 86 -15.72 -2.77 1.67
CA LEU A 86 -16.30 -4.10 1.38
C LEU A 86 -15.53 -5.23 2.08
N ARG A 87 -14.19 -5.18 2.02
CA ARG A 87 -13.33 -6.12 2.74
C ARG A 87 -13.62 -6.11 4.24
N ASN A 88 -13.68 -4.93 4.84
CA ASN A 88 -13.87 -4.79 6.28
C ASN A 88 -15.28 -5.22 6.71
N ALA A 89 -16.31 -4.99 5.88
CA ALA A 89 -17.66 -5.48 6.13
C ALA A 89 -17.71 -7.01 6.22
N GLN A 90 -17.00 -7.73 5.34
CA GLN A 90 -16.87 -9.19 5.40
C GLN A 90 -16.20 -9.67 6.69
N LEU A 91 -15.21 -8.91 7.19
CA LEU A 91 -14.49 -9.22 8.42
C LEU A 91 -15.22 -8.72 9.68
N ASN A 92 -16.47 -8.25 9.57
CA ASN A 92 -17.21 -7.62 10.66
C ASN A 92 -16.44 -6.46 11.33
N PHE A 93 -15.63 -5.74 10.55
CA PHE A 93 -14.76 -4.66 11.03
C PHE A 93 -13.77 -5.10 12.12
N ALA A 94 -13.42 -6.39 12.18
CA ALA A 94 -12.33 -6.86 13.02
C ALA A 94 -11.04 -6.11 12.65
N TYR A 95 -10.34 -5.58 13.67
CA TYR A 95 -9.15 -4.74 13.53
C TYR A 95 -8.16 -5.35 12.53
N PRO A 96 -8.09 -4.83 11.28
CA PRO A 96 -7.18 -5.36 10.30
C PRO A 96 -5.75 -4.92 10.66
N ASP A 97 -4.77 -5.71 10.23
CA ASP A 97 -3.38 -5.28 10.24
C ASP A 97 -3.26 -3.97 9.43
N GLU A 98 -3.00 -2.88 10.14
CA GLU A 98 -2.96 -1.51 9.62
C GLU A 98 -1.97 -1.39 8.45
N ARG A 99 -0.85 -2.13 8.49
CA ARG A 99 0.14 -2.16 7.42
C ARG A 99 -0.44 -2.75 6.14
N GLN A 100 -1.15 -3.88 6.24
CA GLN A 100 -1.77 -4.55 5.09
C GLN A 100 -2.88 -3.70 4.47
N LEU A 101 -3.65 -3.01 5.32
CA LEU A 101 -4.69 -2.10 4.86
C LEU A 101 -4.10 -0.90 4.11
N LEU A 102 -3.04 -0.29 4.67
CA LEU A 102 -2.32 0.79 4.00
C LEU A 102 -1.68 0.31 2.68
N GLU A 103 -1.11 -0.89 2.66
CA GLU A 103 -0.57 -1.52 1.46
C GLU A 103 -1.62 -1.62 0.36
N ASN A 104 -2.83 -2.10 0.68
CA ASN A 104 -3.93 -2.19 -0.26
C ASN A 104 -4.36 -0.82 -0.80
N ILE A 105 -4.38 0.21 0.04
CA ILE A 105 -4.79 1.56 -0.37
C ILE A 105 -3.77 2.19 -1.29
N VAL A 106 -2.48 2.07 -0.95
CA VAL A 106 -1.38 2.53 -1.81
C VAL A 106 -1.42 1.82 -3.15
N TYR A 107 -1.65 0.51 -3.18
CA TYR A 107 -1.83 -0.25 -4.42
C TYR A 107 -2.98 0.32 -5.26
N ASN A 108 -4.18 0.44 -4.69
CA ASN A 108 -5.37 0.92 -5.40
C ASN A 108 -5.15 2.32 -5.98
N GLU A 109 -4.51 3.21 -5.23
CA GLU A 109 -4.26 4.58 -5.67
C GLU A 109 -3.20 4.63 -6.79
N LEU A 110 -2.16 3.79 -6.74
CA LEU A 110 -1.20 3.65 -7.83
C LEU A 110 -1.88 3.15 -9.12
N ILE A 111 -2.70 2.10 -9.02
CA ILE A 111 -3.46 1.58 -10.15
C ILE A 111 -4.39 2.65 -10.72
N TYR A 112 -5.12 3.36 -9.85
CA TYR A 112 -6.01 4.45 -10.26
C TYR A 112 -5.27 5.57 -11.00
N ASN A 113 -4.06 5.92 -10.56
CA ASN A 113 -3.23 6.92 -11.22
C ASN A 113 -2.49 6.37 -12.46
N GLY A 114 -2.79 5.16 -12.92
CA GLY A 114 -2.28 4.58 -14.17
C GLY A 114 -0.87 4.00 -14.07
N TYR A 115 -0.42 3.65 -12.87
CA TYR A 115 0.82 2.91 -12.70
C TYR A 115 0.59 1.41 -12.94
N THR A 116 1.55 0.76 -13.57
CA THR A 116 1.70 -0.69 -13.47
C THR A 116 2.42 -0.99 -12.16
N VAL A 117 1.86 -1.88 -11.34
CA VAL A 117 2.39 -2.19 -10.00
C VAL A 117 2.69 -3.68 -9.86
N ASN A 118 3.90 -4.00 -9.39
CA ASN A 118 4.39 -5.35 -9.20
C ASN A 118 5.12 -5.50 -7.87
N PHE A 119 5.17 -6.70 -7.29
CA PHE A 119 6.07 -7.00 -6.18
C PHE A 119 7.44 -7.33 -6.72
N ARG A 120 8.49 -6.89 -6.02
CA ARG A 120 9.86 -7.21 -6.43
C ARG A 120 10.58 -7.96 -5.33
N THR A 121 11.13 -9.11 -5.68
CA THR A 121 11.97 -9.89 -4.78
C THR A 121 13.34 -10.12 -5.38
N PHE A 122 14.36 -10.13 -4.52
CA PHE A 122 15.71 -10.46 -4.92
C PHE A 122 16.49 -11.08 -3.78
N ASP A 123 17.51 -11.84 -4.14
CA ASP A 123 18.39 -12.42 -3.15
C ASP A 123 19.68 -11.64 -3.04
N THR A 124 20.11 -11.46 -1.79
CA THR A 124 21.45 -11.04 -1.43
C THR A 124 22.21 -12.23 -0.85
N ILE A 125 23.54 -12.17 -0.93
CA ILE A 125 24.40 -13.09 -0.18
C ILE A 125 24.89 -12.32 1.05
N GLU A 126 24.69 -12.90 2.22
CA GLU A 126 25.09 -12.31 3.49
C GLU A 126 25.82 -13.34 4.35
N LYS A 127 26.75 -12.90 5.20
CA LYS A 127 27.40 -13.79 6.15
C LYS A 127 26.54 -13.91 7.41
N ASN A 128 26.28 -15.13 7.85
CA ASN A 128 25.64 -15.37 9.14
C ASN A 128 26.64 -15.12 10.31
N LYS A 129 26.19 -15.28 11.56
CA LYS A 129 27.02 -15.11 12.77
C LYS A 129 28.27 -16.00 12.80
N THR A 130 28.28 -17.10 12.02
CA THR A 130 29.40 -18.05 11.91
C THR A 130 30.28 -17.81 10.68
N GLY A 131 30.09 -16.68 9.96
CA GLY A 131 30.84 -16.33 8.76
C GLY A 131 30.43 -17.07 7.47
N LYS A 132 29.42 -17.95 7.52
CA LYS A 132 28.93 -18.71 6.37
C LYS A 132 28.04 -17.83 5.49
N SER A 133 28.31 -17.83 4.18
CA SER A 133 27.47 -17.19 3.17
C SER A 133 26.10 -17.87 3.11
N ILE A 134 25.05 -17.09 3.37
CA ILE A 134 23.65 -17.48 3.26
C ILE A 134 22.96 -16.61 2.22
N ARG A 135 22.06 -17.24 1.45
CA ARG A 135 21.17 -16.52 0.53
C ARG A 135 20.02 -15.95 1.35
N LYS A 136 19.79 -14.65 1.23
CA LYS A 136 18.69 -13.97 1.92
C LYS A 136 17.77 -13.31 0.91
N ALA A 137 16.51 -13.70 0.92
CA ALA A 137 15.48 -13.05 0.13
C ALA A 137 15.14 -11.69 0.75
N ASN A 138 15.05 -10.67 -0.10
CA ASN A 138 14.57 -9.34 0.21
C ASN A 138 13.35 -9.08 -0.66
N GLU A 139 12.37 -8.40 -0.09
CA GLU A 139 11.13 -8.02 -0.75
C GLU A 139 10.96 -6.51 -0.69
N ILE A 140 10.48 -5.94 -1.78
CA ILE A 140 10.00 -4.58 -1.86
C ILE A 140 8.49 -4.67 -2.05
N ASP A 141 7.73 -3.94 -1.23
CA ASP A 141 6.26 -3.96 -1.31
C ASP A 141 5.80 -3.62 -2.72
N PHE A 142 6.27 -2.52 -3.32
CA PHE A 142 5.91 -2.23 -4.72
C PHE A 142 7.08 -1.76 -5.57
N PHE A 143 7.11 -2.24 -6.81
CA PHE A 143 7.71 -1.58 -7.95
C PHE A 143 6.58 -0.98 -8.80
N ALA A 144 6.48 0.35 -8.82
CA ALA A 144 5.46 1.09 -9.56
C ALA A 144 6.08 1.80 -10.75
N GLN A 145 5.49 1.66 -11.93
CA GLN A 145 5.96 2.28 -13.17
C GLN A 145 4.83 2.96 -13.93
N LYS A 146 5.06 4.21 -14.33
CA LYS A 146 4.19 4.98 -15.24
C LYS A 146 5.06 5.79 -16.19
N ASN A 147 5.03 5.45 -17.47
CA ASN A 147 5.96 6.01 -18.47
C ASN A 147 7.42 5.80 -18.01
N GLU A 148 8.20 6.88 -17.93
CA GLU A 148 9.59 6.86 -17.45
C GLU A 148 9.71 6.92 -15.91
N ARG A 149 8.63 7.27 -15.19
CA ARG A 149 8.63 7.33 -13.72
C ARG A 149 8.63 5.90 -13.16
N LYS A 150 9.63 5.58 -12.35
CA LYS A 150 9.79 4.29 -11.69
C LYS A 150 10.06 4.51 -10.20
N PHE A 151 9.35 3.77 -9.36
CA PHE A 151 9.47 3.84 -7.90
C PHE A 151 9.65 2.45 -7.30
N TYR A 152 10.53 2.33 -6.31
CA TYR A 152 10.42 1.31 -5.27
C TYR A 152 9.74 1.91 -4.06
N ILE A 153 8.71 1.24 -3.57
CA ILE A 153 7.89 1.71 -2.46
C ILE A 153 7.94 0.66 -1.36
N GLN A 154 8.21 1.12 -0.14
CA GLN A 154 8.10 0.37 1.11
C GLN A 154 7.07 1.04 2.00
N ILE A 155 6.34 0.25 2.77
CA ILE A 155 5.21 0.71 3.59
C ILE A 155 5.45 0.32 5.04
N SER A 156 5.34 1.31 5.92
CA SER A 156 5.43 1.10 7.36
C SER A 156 4.34 1.88 8.09
N THR A 157 3.87 1.35 9.22
CA THR A 157 2.98 2.09 10.13
C THR A 157 3.76 3.06 11.01
N ASP A 158 4.96 2.65 11.44
CA ASP A 158 5.84 3.47 12.27
C ASP A 158 7.33 3.21 11.97
N VAL A 159 8.12 4.28 11.99
CA VAL A 159 9.57 4.27 11.81
C VAL A 159 10.29 5.08 12.89
N SER A 160 9.61 5.37 13.99
CA SER A 160 10.17 6.03 15.18
C SER A 160 11.32 5.23 15.80
N ASN A 161 11.22 3.89 15.76
CA ASN A 161 12.26 2.97 16.19
C ASN A 161 13.28 2.73 15.05
N SER A 162 14.57 2.95 15.35
CA SER A 162 15.66 2.80 14.38
C SER A 162 15.82 1.38 13.84
N GLU A 163 15.63 0.35 14.66
CA GLU A 163 15.69 -1.05 14.21
C GLU A 163 14.56 -1.38 13.23
N THR A 164 13.37 -0.86 13.50
CA THR A 164 12.22 -1.00 12.59
C THR A 164 12.53 -0.29 11.27
N LYS A 165 12.96 0.97 11.33
CA LYS A 165 13.35 1.75 10.15
C LYS A 165 14.42 1.04 9.32
N ASP A 166 15.49 0.57 9.96
CA ASP A 166 16.60 -0.15 9.30
C ASP A 166 16.12 -1.45 8.63
N ARG A 167 15.17 -2.17 9.26
CA ARG A 167 14.57 -3.37 8.68
C ARG A 167 13.77 -3.05 7.41
N GLU A 168 12.92 -2.01 7.45
CA GLU A 168 12.07 -1.64 6.32
C GLU A 168 12.88 -1.08 5.14
N ILE A 169 13.94 -0.30 5.38
CA ILE A 169 14.76 0.31 4.31
C ILE A 169 15.88 -0.59 3.80
N ARG A 170 16.19 -1.69 4.50
CA ARG A 170 17.27 -2.60 4.12
C ARG A 170 17.24 -3.02 2.63
N PRO A 171 16.08 -3.35 2.02
CA PRO A 171 16.02 -3.64 0.59
C PRO A 171 16.52 -2.47 -0.27
N PHE A 172 16.21 -1.23 0.09
CA PHE A 172 16.67 -0.03 -0.63
C PHE A 172 18.19 0.09 -0.68
N ILE A 173 18.86 -0.18 0.44
CA ILE A 173 20.32 -0.12 0.55
C ILE A 173 20.99 -1.21 -0.32
N LYS A 174 20.34 -2.36 -0.48
CA LYS A 174 20.87 -3.49 -1.25
C LYS A 174 20.65 -3.39 -2.76
N LEU A 175 19.80 -2.47 -3.21
CA LEU A 175 19.55 -2.23 -4.63
C LEU A 175 20.59 -1.28 -5.21
N ASN A 176 21.31 -1.74 -6.24
CA ASN A 176 22.30 -0.94 -6.93
C ASN A 176 21.74 -0.40 -8.27
N ASP A 177 20.75 0.48 -8.18
CA ASP A 177 20.15 1.16 -9.34
C ASP A 177 19.75 2.61 -9.01
N GLN A 178 19.41 3.36 -10.06
CA GLN A 178 19.02 4.77 -9.98
C GLN A 178 17.50 4.97 -9.82
N ILE A 179 16.75 3.91 -9.54
CA ILE A 179 15.29 4.02 -9.39
C ILE A 179 14.97 4.67 -8.04
N GLN A 180 14.05 5.64 -8.05
CA GLN A 180 13.65 6.40 -6.88
C GLN A 180 13.04 5.47 -5.83
N LYS A 181 13.54 5.56 -4.60
CA LYS A 181 13.10 4.76 -3.45
C LYS A 181 12.24 5.64 -2.53
N ILE A 182 11.10 5.12 -2.08
CA ILE A 182 10.10 5.87 -1.29
C ILE A 182 9.62 4.99 -0.13
N LEU A 183 9.75 5.50 1.09
CA LEU A 183 9.18 4.92 2.30
C LEU A 183 7.90 5.69 2.66
N VAL A 184 6.75 5.04 2.51
CA VAL A 184 5.45 5.58 2.87
C VAL A 184 5.13 5.18 4.30
N VAL A 185 4.86 6.16 5.17
CA VAL A 185 4.64 5.93 6.60
C VAL A 185 3.23 6.36 7.02
N ASN A 186 2.54 5.57 7.84
CA ASN A 186 1.23 5.96 8.39
C ASN A 186 1.30 7.02 9.51
N LYS A 187 2.08 8.07 9.28
CA LYS A 187 2.25 9.21 10.18
C LYS A 187 2.36 10.49 9.35
N PRO A 188 2.08 11.68 9.93
CA PRO A 188 2.00 12.95 9.21
C PRO A 188 3.40 13.51 8.85
N TYR A 189 4.18 12.76 8.07
CA TYR A 189 5.47 13.20 7.53
C TYR A 189 5.26 14.04 6.26
N LYS A 190 5.92 15.20 6.19
CA LYS A 190 6.17 15.87 4.89
C LYS A 190 7.19 15.06 4.11
N ALA A 191 7.12 15.13 2.78
CA ALA A 191 8.11 14.53 1.91
C ALA A 191 9.50 15.11 2.21
N MET A 192 10.46 14.26 2.54
CA MET A 192 11.86 14.66 2.74
C MET A 192 12.80 13.57 2.21
N VAL A 193 13.99 13.98 1.78
CA VAL A 193 15.04 13.04 1.35
C VAL A 193 15.88 12.70 2.57
N ASP A 194 16.01 11.40 2.85
CA ASP A 194 16.85 10.88 3.92
C ASP A 194 18.33 10.83 3.48
N ASN A 195 19.25 10.73 4.44
CA ASN A 195 20.69 10.64 4.19
C ASN A 195 21.08 9.47 3.26
N GLN A 196 20.29 8.39 3.25
CA GLN A 196 20.48 7.26 2.34
C GLN A 196 19.78 7.45 0.97
N ARG A 197 19.39 8.69 0.62
CA ARG A 197 18.83 9.12 -0.67
C ARG A 197 17.48 8.49 -1.08
N TYR A 198 16.75 7.88 -0.15
CA TYR A 198 15.34 7.57 -0.34
C TYR A 198 14.46 8.72 0.18
N ILE A 199 13.23 8.80 -0.31
CA ILE A 199 12.23 9.75 0.18
C ILE A 199 11.43 9.09 1.30
N ILE A 200 11.28 9.75 2.44
CA ILE A 200 10.28 9.39 3.45
C ILE A 200 9.11 10.38 3.36
N ILE A 201 7.89 9.85 3.37
CA ILE A 201 6.67 10.64 3.15
C ILE A 201 5.50 10.03 3.91
N GLY A 202 4.62 10.88 4.45
CA GLY A 202 3.40 10.42 5.10
C GLY A 202 2.40 9.87 4.09
N ALA A 203 1.66 8.84 4.46
CA ALA A 203 0.67 8.19 3.59
C ALA A 203 -0.32 9.18 2.98
N SER A 204 -0.87 10.11 3.78
CA SER A 204 -1.80 11.13 3.29
C SER A 204 -1.14 12.08 2.28
N GLU A 205 0.11 12.50 2.50
CA GLU A 205 0.82 13.38 1.57
C GLU A 205 1.21 12.64 0.28
N PHE A 206 1.58 11.37 0.39
CA PHE A 206 1.90 10.51 -0.75
C PHE A 206 0.68 10.34 -1.67
N LEU A 207 -0.45 9.91 -1.09
CA LEU A 207 -1.69 9.64 -1.82
C LEU A 207 -2.30 10.91 -2.41
N LEU A 208 -2.29 12.01 -1.66
CA LEU A 208 -2.97 13.24 -2.07
C LEU A 208 -2.14 14.10 -3.01
N ASN A 209 -0.81 14.04 -2.97
CA ASN A 209 0.01 15.03 -3.68
C ASN A 209 1.13 14.41 -4.52
N TYR A 210 1.83 13.39 -4.04
CA TYR A 210 3.10 12.95 -4.65
C TYR A 210 2.95 12.12 -5.92
N ILE A 211 1.99 11.18 -5.95
CA ILE A 211 1.90 10.16 -7.02
C ILE A 211 1.08 10.56 -8.24
N LYS A 212 0.49 11.75 -8.23
CA LYS A 212 -0.28 12.30 -9.35
C LYS A 212 0.56 12.39 -10.63
#